data_AF-A0A8K0S803-F1
#
_entry.id   AF-A0A8K0S803-F1
#
_cell.length_a   1.000
_cell.length_b   1.000
_cell.length_c   1.000
_cell.angle_alpha   90.00
_cell.angle_beta   90.00
_cell.angle_gamma   90.00
#
_symmetry.space_group_name_H-M   'P 1'
#
loop_
_entity.id
_entity.type
_entity.pdbx_description
1 polymer ?
#
loop_
_entity_poly.entity_id
_entity_poly.type
_entity_poly.pdbx_seq_one_letter_code
_entity_poly.pdbx_strand_id
1 'polypeptide(L)'
;MLHSTQGFIRQTTDMNTALEVVKAGRTRFLSQFPWMTSPFIIGAPMRVMSGPHLALAISRAGGLGFIGPGAKPEDTSKDLATVRELLRTSRPDTFSPAFPSTNTLPIGVGFQLWNGDLNSAVHAVREHRPCAAWLFAPRRGQEELNEWTSQIREAFPDIQIWIQIGTMKESIDAAKSAHRPDALVVQGVEAGGHGRATDGMGIMALFPEISDQVRDSGMSLFAAGGIADGRGVAAALSLGATGAVMGTRFLAATEARISKGYQQEIIRATDGAQCTTRTMLYNHLRGTMGWPEQYSPRGIVNQSFHDHQAGVEFEELKKRHDEAVQSGDKGWGPEGRLATYAGAAVGLIRDVQDAEVIVKNVQDEAKEIITDLSSHGV
;
A
#
# COMPACT_ATOMS: atom_id res chain seq x y z
N MET A 1 23.59 41.60 -22.43
CA MET A 1 23.02 40.43 -23.13
C MET A 1 22.05 39.75 -22.18
N LEU A 2 20.78 39.81 -22.53
CA LEU A 2 19.63 39.26 -21.81
C LEU A 2 19.72 37.73 -21.75
N HIS A 3 19.48 37.11 -20.60
CA HIS A 3 18.95 35.75 -20.53
C HIS A 3 17.76 35.73 -19.57
N SER A 4 16.65 35.25 -20.10
CA SER A 4 15.29 35.35 -19.62
C SER A 4 15.02 34.43 -18.43
N THR A 5 14.55 35.00 -17.34
CA THR A 5 13.72 34.33 -16.35
C THR A 5 12.31 34.14 -16.95
N GLN A 6 12.03 32.96 -17.50
CA GLN A 6 10.64 32.56 -17.75
C GLN A 6 9.98 32.26 -16.39
N GLY A 7 9.19 33.22 -15.92
CA GLY A 7 8.28 33.01 -14.81
C GLY A 7 7.22 32.00 -15.21
N PHE A 8 7.10 30.92 -14.44
CA PHE A 8 5.90 30.09 -14.44
C PHE A 8 4.75 30.94 -13.89
N ILE A 9 3.93 31.47 -14.80
CA ILE A 9 2.65 32.07 -14.45
C ILE A 9 1.78 30.93 -13.93
N ARG A 10 1.51 30.88 -12.62
CA ARG A 10 0.42 30.09 -12.07
C ARG A 10 -0.87 30.59 -12.73
N GLN A 11 -1.37 29.85 -13.71
CA GLN A 11 -2.77 29.99 -14.09
C GLN A 11 -3.58 29.51 -12.89
N THR A 12 -4.25 30.43 -12.22
CA THR A 12 -5.31 30.14 -11.27
C THR A 12 -6.39 29.35 -12.01
N THR A 13 -6.33 28.03 -11.94
CA THR A 13 -7.41 27.16 -12.42
C THR A 13 -8.66 27.49 -11.61
N ASP A 14 -9.77 27.81 -12.30
CA ASP A 14 -11.07 27.97 -11.64
C ASP A 14 -11.37 26.69 -10.83
N MET A 15 -11.82 26.87 -9.58
CA MET A 15 -12.15 25.78 -8.68
C MET A 15 -13.19 24.83 -9.29
N ASN A 16 -14.10 25.37 -10.12
CA ASN A 16 -15.07 24.56 -10.87
C ASN A 16 -14.38 23.63 -11.89
N THR A 17 -13.36 24.10 -12.60
CA THR A 17 -12.59 23.28 -13.55
C THR A 17 -11.80 22.18 -12.81
N ALA A 18 -11.24 22.49 -11.64
CA ALA A 18 -10.55 21.48 -10.82
C ALA A 18 -11.51 20.36 -10.36
N LEU A 19 -12.73 20.71 -9.94
CA LEU A 19 -13.77 19.76 -9.56
C LEU A 19 -14.24 18.87 -10.73
N GLU A 20 -14.34 19.40 -11.95
CA GLU A 20 -14.69 18.62 -13.13
C GLU A 20 -13.60 17.61 -13.53
N VAL A 21 -12.32 18.00 -13.45
CA VAL A 21 -11.20 17.09 -13.69
C VAL A 21 -11.21 15.93 -12.69
N VAL A 22 -11.47 16.21 -11.41
CA VAL A 22 -11.59 15.17 -10.37
C VAL A 22 -12.77 14.23 -10.66
N LYS A 23 -13.92 14.76 -11.06
CA LYS A 23 -15.09 13.94 -11.44
C LYS A 23 -14.80 13.05 -12.65
N ALA A 24 -14.18 13.59 -13.70
CA ALA A 24 -13.81 12.83 -14.89
C ALA A 24 -12.79 11.74 -14.58
N GLY A 25 -11.79 12.04 -13.73
CA GLY A 25 -10.81 11.07 -13.25
C GLY A 25 -11.46 9.92 -12.47
N ARG A 26 -12.41 10.22 -11.59
CA ARG A 26 -13.19 9.20 -10.85
C ARG A 26 -14.03 8.32 -11.77
N THR A 27 -14.71 8.90 -12.77
CA THR A 27 -15.49 8.13 -13.75
C THR A 27 -14.59 7.19 -14.56
N ARG A 28 -13.43 7.67 -15.00
CA ARG A 28 -12.43 6.83 -15.69
C ARG A 28 -11.95 5.69 -14.79
N PHE A 29 -11.65 5.98 -13.52
CA PHE A 29 -11.22 4.97 -12.56
C PHE A 29 -12.29 3.88 -12.33
N LEU A 30 -13.56 4.26 -12.15
CA LEU A 30 -14.67 3.31 -12.01
C LEU A 30 -14.88 2.44 -13.25
N SER A 31 -14.60 2.95 -14.45
CA SER A 31 -14.69 2.13 -15.67
C SER A 31 -13.66 0.98 -15.69
N GLN A 32 -12.53 1.14 -15.00
CA GLN A 32 -11.47 0.13 -14.88
C GLN A 32 -11.73 -0.83 -13.71
N PHE A 33 -12.39 -0.35 -12.66
CA PHE A 33 -12.70 -1.09 -11.44
C PHE A 33 -14.19 -1.02 -11.08
N PRO A 34 -15.08 -1.64 -11.89
CA PRO A 34 -16.53 -1.41 -11.81
C PRO A 34 -17.19 -1.91 -10.52
N TRP A 35 -16.52 -2.77 -9.75
CA TRP A 35 -17.05 -3.27 -8.48
C TRP A 35 -16.77 -2.35 -7.30
N MET A 36 -15.86 -1.39 -7.45
CA MET A 36 -15.44 -0.52 -6.35
C MET A 36 -16.55 0.47 -5.96
N THR A 37 -16.71 0.70 -4.67
CA THR A 37 -17.63 1.68 -4.09
C THR A 37 -16.85 2.84 -3.47
N SER A 38 -17.43 4.04 -3.50
CA SER A 38 -16.81 5.24 -2.92
C SER A 38 -17.17 5.38 -1.43
N PRO A 39 -16.26 5.86 -0.56
CA PRO A 39 -14.84 6.16 -0.82
C PRO A 39 -14.00 4.95 -1.24
N PHE A 40 -13.06 5.15 -2.17
CA PHE A 40 -12.22 4.04 -2.65
C PHE A 40 -11.17 3.63 -1.60
N ILE A 41 -11.28 2.38 -1.15
CA ILE A 41 -10.39 1.77 -0.17
C ILE A 41 -9.50 0.74 -0.85
N ILE A 42 -8.19 0.88 -0.68
CA ILE A 42 -7.18 -0.01 -1.25
C ILE A 42 -6.48 -0.78 -0.14
N GLY A 43 -6.41 -2.11 -0.29
CA GLY A 43 -5.59 -2.97 0.56
C GLY A 43 -4.16 -3.04 0.04
N ALA A 44 -3.19 -2.56 0.80
CA ALA A 44 -1.78 -2.52 0.36
C ALA A 44 -1.20 -3.91 0.11
N PRO A 45 -0.29 -4.08 -0.89
CA PRO A 45 0.49 -5.30 -1.02
C PRO A 45 1.52 -5.40 0.12
N MET A 46 1.28 -6.31 1.06
CA MET A 46 2.13 -6.58 2.22
C MET A 46 2.80 -7.94 2.03
N ARG A 47 4.12 -7.95 1.81
CA ARG A 47 4.90 -9.15 1.50
C ARG A 47 4.52 -10.32 2.40
N VAL A 48 4.10 -11.44 1.82
CA VAL A 48 3.51 -12.64 2.46
C VAL A 48 2.16 -12.39 3.15
N MET A 49 1.99 -11.28 3.87
CA MET A 49 0.87 -11.01 4.78
C MET A 49 -0.46 -10.76 4.07
N SER A 50 -0.46 -10.05 2.93
CA SER A 50 -1.67 -9.87 2.11
C SER A 50 -1.76 -10.97 1.07
N GLY A 51 -2.27 -12.13 1.50
CA GLY A 51 -2.50 -13.28 0.63
C GLY A 51 -3.79 -13.19 -0.20
N PRO A 52 -4.10 -14.26 -0.97
CA PRO A 52 -5.27 -14.34 -1.86
C PRO A 52 -6.60 -14.04 -1.17
N HIS A 53 -6.80 -14.57 0.04
CA HIS A 53 -8.05 -14.42 0.79
C HIS A 53 -8.30 -12.97 1.19
N LEU A 54 -7.30 -12.28 1.74
CA LEU A 54 -7.41 -10.88 2.12
C LEU A 54 -7.66 -9.99 0.90
N ALA A 55 -6.86 -10.15 -0.16
CA ALA A 55 -7.02 -9.34 -1.36
C ALA A 55 -8.43 -9.50 -1.97
N LEU A 56 -8.91 -10.74 -2.06
CA LEU A 56 -10.24 -11.01 -2.61
C LEU A 56 -11.37 -10.52 -1.70
N ALA A 57 -11.24 -10.64 -0.37
CA ALA A 57 -12.23 -10.14 0.58
C ALA A 57 -12.39 -8.61 0.50
N ILE A 58 -11.27 -7.88 0.41
CA ILE A 58 -11.29 -6.42 0.21
C ILE A 58 -11.98 -6.06 -1.10
N SER A 59 -11.65 -6.76 -2.19
CA SER A 59 -12.29 -6.51 -3.48
C SER A 59 -13.78 -6.81 -3.48
N ARG A 60 -14.22 -7.90 -2.86
CA ARG A 60 -15.64 -8.24 -2.70
C ARG A 60 -16.44 -7.18 -1.96
N ALA A 61 -15.81 -6.51 -1.00
CA ALA A 61 -16.42 -5.49 -0.17
C ALA A 61 -16.58 -4.13 -0.87
N GLY A 62 -16.17 -4.01 -2.13
CA GLY A 62 -16.16 -2.74 -2.86
C GLY A 62 -14.86 -1.95 -2.75
N GLY A 63 -13.80 -2.55 -2.18
CA GLY A 63 -12.44 -2.03 -2.26
C GLY A 63 -11.65 -2.60 -3.43
N LEU A 64 -10.33 -2.39 -3.42
CA LEU A 64 -9.38 -3.11 -4.28
C LEU A 64 -8.26 -3.68 -3.43
N GLY A 65 -8.22 -5.01 -3.32
CA GLY A 65 -7.16 -5.71 -2.60
C GLY A 65 -5.96 -6.02 -3.49
N PHE A 66 -4.76 -5.86 -2.94
CA PHE A 66 -3.52 -6.30 -3.58
C PHE A 66 -2.88 -7.47 -2.84
N ILE A 67 -2.50 -8.50 -3.61
CA ILE A 67 -1.63 -9.56 -3.11
C ILE A 67 -0.22 -8.99 -2.94
N GLY A 68 0.39 -9.22 -1.78
CA GLY A 68 1.78 -8.83 -1.53
C GLY A 68 2.77 -9.80 -2.16
N PRO A 69 4.02 -9.37 -2.44
CA PRO A 69 5.04 -10.28 -2.95
C PRO A 69 5.19 -11.52 -2.06
N GLY A 70 5.47 -12.66 -2.67
CA GLY A 70 5.72 -13.91 -1.95
C GLY A 70 7.00 -13.91 -1.13
N ALA A 71 7.30 -15.05 -0.49
CA ALA A 71 8.61 -15.28 0.09
C ALA A 71 9.66 -15.35 -1.04
N LYS A 72 9.31 -16.06 -2.11
CA LYS A 72 10.04 -16.11 -3.39
C LYS A 72 9.22 -15.43 -4.50
N PRO A 73 9.84 -14.89 -5.56
CA PRO A 73 9.12 -14.25 -6.66
C PRO A 73 8.06 -15.16 -7.33
N GLU A 74 8.36 -16.45 -7.46
CA GLU A 74 7.50 -17.41 -8.18
C GLU A 74 6.22 -17.78 -7.42
N ASP A 75 6.19 -17.54 -6.10
CA ASP A 75 5.00 -17.81 -5.28
C ASP A 75 3.81 -16.92 -5.69
N THR A 76 4.08 -15.81 -6.38
CA THR A 76 3.07 -14.91 -6.93
C THR A 76 2.07 -15.64 -7.84
N SER A 77 2.54 -16.52 -8.74
CA SER A 77 1.64 -17.26 -9.65
C SER A 77 0.73 -18.21 -8.86
N LYS A 78 1.24 -18.86 -7.81
CA LYS A 78 0.43 -19.76 -6.94
C LYS A 78 -0.66 -19.00 -6.20
N ASP A 79 -0.35 -17.82 -5.67
CA ASP A 79 -1.31 -16.99 -4.97
C ASP A 79 -2.40 -16.47 -5.94
N LEU A 80 -2.04 -16.09 -7.17
CA LEU A 80 -3.01 -15.71 -8.21
C LEU A 80 -3.88 -16.89 -8.66
N ALA A 81 -3.31 -18.09 -8.83
CA ALA A 81 -4.06 -19.31 -9.12
C ALA A 81 -5.08 -19.64 -8.01
N THR A 82 -4.70 -19.41 -6.75
CA THR A 82 -5.60 -19.56 -5.60
C THR A 82 -6.79 -18.61 -5.69
N VAL A 83 -6.59 -17.35 -6.12
CA VAL A 83 -7.71 -16.43 -6.34
C VAL A 83 -8.66 -16.96 -7.42
N ARG A 84 -8.13 -17.46 -8.56
CA ARG A 84 -8.98 -18.06 -9.61
C ARG A 84 -9.83 -19.19 -9.06
N GLU A 85 -9.24 -20.07 -8.26
CA GLU A 85 -9.96 -21.19 -7.67
C GLU A 85 -11.03 -20.73 -6.66
N LEU A 86 -10.71 -19.74 -5.81
CA LEU A 86 -11.67 -19.13 -4.89
C LEU A 86 -12.85 -18.50 -5.65
N LEU A 87 -12.60 -17.79 -6.75
CA LEU A 87 -13.66 -17.24 -7.59
C LEU A 87 -14.53 -18.33 -8.22
N ARG A 88 -13.93 -19.43 -8.70
CA ARG A 88 -14.64 -20.55 -9.35
C ARG A 88 -15.53 -21.33 -8.38
N THR A 89 -15.10 -21.47 -7.13
CA THR A 89 -15.78 -22.27 -6.09
C THR A 89 -16.80 -21.47 -5.27
N SER A 90 -16.80 -20.15 -5.41
CA SER A 90 -17.73 -19.28 -4.69
C SER A 90 -19.12 -19.26 -5.33
N ARG A 91 -20.16 -19.14 -4.50
CA ARG A 91 -21.55 -19.08 -4.99
C ARG A 91 -21.80 -17.77 -5.74
N PRO A 92 -22.58 -17.76 -6.83
CA PRO A 92 -22.87 -16.55 -7.63
C PRO A 92 -23.37 -15.37 -6.78
N ASP A 93 -24.16 -15.65 -5.75
CA ASP A 93 -24.82 -14.64 -4.91
C ASP A 93 -23.90 -13.97 -3.87
N THR A 94 -22.61 -14.34 -3.82
CA THR A 94 -21.63 -13.74 -2.89
C THR A 94 -20.85 -12.56 -3.49
N PHE A 95 -21.15 -12.18 -4.73
CA PHE A 95 -20.51 -11.05 -5.39
C PHE A 95 -21.54 -9.97 -5.74
N SER A 96 -21.11 -8.71 -5.65
CA SER A 96 -21.84 -7.61 -6.27
C SER A 96 -22.12 -7.95 -7.75
N PRO A 97 -23.30 -7.67 -8.31
CA PRO A 97 -23.56 -7.86 -9.74
C PRO A 97 -22.61 -7.07 -10.64
N ALA A 98 -21.96 -6.03 -10.09
CA ALA A 98 -20.93 -5.23 -10.76
C ALA A 98 -19.54 -5.89 -10.76
N PHE A 99 -19.38 -7.04 -10.10
CA PHE A 99 -18.13 -7.78 -10.07
C PHE A 99 -17.85 -8.40 -11.44
N PRO A 100 -16.70 -8.11 -12.07
CA PRO A 100 -16.50 -8.45 -13.47
C PRO A 100 -16.46 -9.96 -13.67
N SER A 101 -17.34 -10.47 -14.52
CA SER A 101 -17.21 -11.80 -15.11
C SER A 101 -16.32 -11.71 -16.36
N THR A 102 -15.03 -11.47 -16.17
CA THR A 102 -14.06 -11.41 -17.27
C THR A 102 -12.82 -12.23 -16.92
N ASN A 103 -11.99 -12.49 -17.91
CA ASN A 103 -10.75 -13.27 -17.74
C ASN A 103 -9.70 -12.56 -16.85
N THR A 104 -10.04 -11.40 -16.28
CA THR A 104 -9.20 -10.56 -15.45
C THR A 104 -9.55 -10.76 -13.99
N LEU A 105 -8.54 -11.00 -13.15
CA LEU A 105 -8.74 -11.12 -11.72
C LEU A 105 -9.03 -9.74 -11.10
N PRO A 106 -10.03 -9.62 -10.21
CA PRO A 106 -10.48 -8.37 -9.58
C PRO A 106 -9.61 -7.99 -8.38
N ILE A 107 -8.33 -8.32 -8.46
CA ILE A 107 -7.32 -8.03 -7.45
C ILE A 107 -6.08 -7.52 -8.16
N GLY A 108 -5.32 -6.70 -7.45
CA GLY A 108 -3.98 -6.32 -7.86
C GLY A 108 -2.91 -7.25 -7.30
N VAL A 109 -1.69 -7.11 -7.80
CA VAL A 109 -0.51 -7.82 -7.30
C VAL A 109 0.66 -6.85 -7.12
N GLY A 110 1.39 -6.99 -6.01
CA GLY A 110 2.56 -6.17 -5.69
C GLY A 110 3.87 -6.85 -6.05
N PHE A 111 4.79 -6.08 -6.62
CA PHE A 111 6.15 -6.49 -6.94
C PHE A 111 7.16 -5.58 -6.23
N GLN A 112 8.11 -6.22 -5.54
CA GLN A 112 9.30 -5.56 -5.01
C GLN A 112 10.42 -5.70 -6.02
N LEU A 113 10.87 -4.60 -6.61
CA LEU A 113 11.80 -4.63 -7.75
C LEU A 113 13.21 -5.04 -7.31
N TRP A 114 13.68 -4.49 -6.19
CA TRP A 114 15.05 -4.74 -5.71
C TRP A 114 15.42 -6.22 -5.51
N ASN A 115 14.46 -7.09 -5.19
CA ASN A 115 14.70 -8.53 -5.02
C ASN A 115 13.69 -9.40 -5.79
N GLY A 116 12.92 -8.79 -6.68
CA GLY A 116 11.96 -9.47 -7.53
C GLY A 116 12.61 -10.07 -8.76
N ASP A 117 11.86 -10.92 -9.45
CA ASP A 117 12.23 -11.47 -10.75
C ASP A 117 11.20 -11.02 -11.79
N LEU A 118 11.66 -10.25 -12.78
CA LEU A 118 10.79 -9.67 -13.80
C LEU A 118 10.17 -10.76 -14.69
N ASN A 119 10.90 -11.82 -14.99
CA ASN A 119 10.39 -12.93 -15.80
C ASN A 119 9.22 -13.63 -15.10
N SER A 120 9.36 -13.89 -13.80
CA SER A 120 8.30 -14.46 -12.96
C SER A 120 7.09 -13.53 -12.88
N ALA A 121 7.30 -12.22 -12.74
CA ALA A 121 6.23 -11.24 -12.75
C ALA A 121 5.46 -11.22 -14.09
N VAL A 122 6.19 -11.17 -15.22
CA VAL A 122 5.62 -11.22 -16.57
C VAL A 122 4.85 -12.51 -16.81
N HIS A 123 5.40 -13.65 -16.40
CA HIS A 123 4.74 -14.95 -16.52
C HIS A 123 3.43 -14.98 -15.72
N ALA A 124 3.46 -14.58 -14.44
CA ALA A 124 2.29 -14.56 -13.58
C ALA A 124 1.20 -13.60 -14.09
N VAL A 125 1.58 -12.42 -14.60
CA VAL A 125 0.64 -11.46 -15.19
C VAL A 125 0.01 -12.02 -16.47
N ARG A 126 0.79 -12.61 -17.37
CA ARG A 126 0.30 -13.18 -18.63
C ARG A 126 -0.70 -14.32 -18.38
N GLU A 127 -0.37 -15.19 -17.42
CA GLU A 127 -1.16 -16.36 -17.07
C GLU A 127 -2.46 -15.97 -16.34
N HIS A 128 -2.35 -15.13 -15.31
CA HIS A 128 -3.46 -14.90 -14.38
C HIS A 128 -4.20 -13.58 -14.57
N ARG A 129 -3.63 -12.63 -15.30
CA ARG A 129 -4.26 -11.34 -15.66
C ARG A 129 -4.87 -10.61 -14.45
N PRO A 130 -4.09 -10.28 -13.41
CA PRO A 130 -4.56 -9.37 -12.35
C PRO A 130 -4.91 -7.99 -12.93
N CYS A 131 -5.89 -7.31 -12.35
CA CYS A 131 -6.34 -6.01 -12.87
C CYS A 131 -5.31 -4.88 -12.68
N ALA A 132 -4.38 -5.05 -11.74
CA ALA A 132 -3.34 -4.06 -11.47
C ALA A 132 -2.01 -4.72 -11.04
N ALA A 133 -0.89 -4.10 -11.43
CA ALA A 133 0.44 -4.38 -10.91
C ALA A 133 0.96 -3.17 -10.13
N TRP A 134 1.39 -3.39 -8.89
CA TRP A 134 1.93 -2.37 -8.00
C TRP A 134 3.44 -2.54 -7.88
N LEU A 135 4.19 -1.56 -8.36
CA LEU A 135 5.65 -1.58 -8.39
C LEU A 135 6.22 -0.75 -7.25
N PHE A 136 7.18 -1.32 -6.52
CA PHE A 136 7.81 -0.66 -5.39
C PHE A 136 9.30 -1.00 -5.26
N ALA A 137 10.05 -0.07 -4.67
CA ALA A 137 11.45 -0.20 -4.30
C ALA A 137 12.39 -0.61 -5.46
N PRO A 138 12.49 0.19 -6.53
CA PRO A 138 13.52 0.01 -7.55
C PRO A 138 14.93 0.27 -6.99
N ARG A 139 15.93 -0.42 -7.53
CA ARG A 139 17.35 -0.17 -7.32
C ARG A 139 17.88 0.92 -8.25
N ARG A 140 17.44 0.91 -9.52
CA ARG A 140 17.90 1.88 -10.55
C ARG A 140 16.91 3.01 -10.80
N GLY A 141 16.00 3.25 -9.85
CA GLY A 141 15.02 4.34 -9.93
C GLY A 141 14.04 4.18 -11.10
N GLN A 142 13.70 5.29 -11.77
CA GLN A 142 12.68 5.34 -12.81
C GLN A 142 12.98 4.47 -14.03
N GLU A 143 14.25 4.24 -14.35
CA GLU A 143 14.65 3.38 -15.48
C GLU A 143 14.13 1.94 -15.30
N GLU A 144 14.33 1.38 -14.11
CA GLU A 144 13.86 0.03 -13.77
C GLU A 144 12.33 -0.03 -13.70
N LEU A 145 11.68 1.01 -13.17
CA LEU A 145 10.23 1.11 -13.19
C LEU A 145 9.69 1.10 -14.63
N ASN A 146 10.36 1.76 -15.56
CA ASN A 146 9.97 1.78 -16.98
C ASN A 146 10.13 0.40 -17.62
N GLU A 147 11.24 -0.29 -17.36
CA GLU A 147 11.50 -1.65 -17.85
C GLU A 147 10.39 -2.61 -17.40
N TRP A 148 10.10 -2.62 -16.09
CA TRP A 148 9.04 -3.45 -15.52
C TRP A 148 7.67 -3.09 -16.09
N THR A 149 7.36 -1.80 -16.16
CA THR A 149 6.09 -1.30 -16.71
C THR A 149 5.89 -1.74 -18.17
N SER A 150 6.93 -1.61 -19.00
CA SER A 150 6.87 -1.98 -20.41
C SER A 150 6.61 -3.47 -20.59
N GLN A 151 7.39 -4.32 -19.92
CA GLN A 151 7.26 -5.78 -20.06
C GLN A 151 5.95 -6.32 -19.49
N ILE A 152 5.46 -5.75 -18.38
CA ILE A 152 4.18 -6.13 -17.78
C ILE A 152 3.02 -5.75 -18.72
N ARG A 153 3.04 -4.56 -19.31
CA ARG A 153 2.02 -4.14 -20.29
C ARG A 153 2.07 -4.95 -21.58
N GLU A 154 3.26 -5.36 -22.04
CA GLU A 154 3.38 -6.29 -23.16
C GLU A 154 2.73 -7.65 -22.85
N ALA A 155 2.87 -8.13 -21.61
CA ALA A 155 2.27 -9.39 -21.15
C ALA A 155 0.74 -9.32 -21.04
N PHE A 156 0.20 -8.18 -20.60
CA PHE A 156 -1.24 -7.94 -20.50
C PHE A 156 -1.55 -6.44 -20.67
N PRO A 157 -1.96 -5.99 -21.88
CA PRO A 157 -2.12 -4.56 -22.17
C PRO A 157 -3.14 -3.80 -21.31
N ASP A 158 -4.18 -4.47 -20.81
CA ASP A 158 -5.24 -3.82 -20.02
C ASP A 158 -4.88 -3.66 -18.53
N ILE A 159 -3.72 -4.17 -18.09
CA ILE A 159 -3.30 -4.06 -16.69
C ILE A 159 -3.04 -2.61 -16.29
N GLN A 160 -3.55 -2.22 -15.12
CA GLN A 160 -3.23 -0.93 -14.53
C GLN A 160 -1.88 -0.97 -13.82
N ILE A 161 -1.02 0.00 -14.07
CA ILE A 161 0.30 0.10 -13.44
C ILE A 161 0.26 1.14 -12.34
N TRP A 162 0.55 0.70 -11.11
CA TRP A 162 0.57 1.52 -9.91
C TRP A 162 2.01 1.62 -9.42
N ILE A 163 2.50 2.83 -9.15
CA ILE A 163 3.84 3.02 -8.60
C ILE A 163 3.74 3.69 -7.24
N GLN A 164 4.34 3.07 -6.23
CA GLN A 164 4.46 3.66 -4.91
C GLN A 164 5.69 4.55 -4.82
N ILE A 165 5.46 5.78 -4.36
CA ILE A 165 6.45 6.85 -4.24
C ILE A 165 6.39 7.44 -2.83
N GLY A 166 7.46 8.11 -2.41
CA GLY A 166 7.51 8.83 -1.12
C GLY A 166 8.15 10.21 -1.21
N THR A 167 8.45 10.69 -2.43
CA THR A 167 9.11 11.98 -2.64
C THR A 167 8.54 12.73 -3.84
N MET A 168 8.73 14.05 -3.81
CA MET A 168 8.40 14.95 -4.92
C MET A 168 9.19 14.63 -6.19
N LYS A 169 10.46 14.20 -6.05
CA LYS A 169 11.29 13.81 -7.19
C LYS A 169 10.71 12.60 -7.94
N GLU A 170 10.29 11.57 -7.21
CA GLU A 170 9.72 10.35 -7.81
C GLU A 170 8.41 10.65 -8.55
N SER A 171 7.57 11.58 -8.08
CA SER A 171 6.34 11.96 -8.80
C SER A 171 6.64 12.68 -10.12
N ILE A 172 7.64 13.58 -10.15
CA ILE A 172 8.09 14.27 -11.37
C ILE A 172 8.65 13.28 -12.38
N ASP A 173 9.49 12.34 -11.92
CA ASP A 173 10.10 11.33 -12.79
C ASP A 173 9.01 10.41 -13.39
N ALA A 174 8.03 9.98 -12.60
CA ALA A 174 6.91 9.18 -13.06
C ALA A 174 6.04 9.92 -14.09
N ALA A 175 5.74 11.21 -13.85
CA ALA A 175 4.93 12.02 -14.76
C ALA A 175 5.61 12.26 -16.12
N LYS A 176 6.95 12.41 -16.13
CA LYS A 176 7.78 12.60 -17.33
C LYS A 176 8.10 11.31 -18.07
N SER A 177 7.84 10.14 -17.47
CA SER A 177 8.15 8.86 -18.09
C SER A 177 7.34 8.62 -19.38
N ALA A 178 8.00 8.05 -20.39
CA ALA A 178 7.35 7.52 -21.59
C ALA A 178 6.44 6.31 -21.27
N HIS A 179 6.71 5.62 -20.16
CA HIS A 179 5.91 4.52 -19.64
C HIS A 179 5.18 4.97 -18.35
N ARG A 180 4.46 6.09 -18.44
CA ARG A 180 3.73 6.68 -17.29
C ARG A 180 2.83 5.63 -16.60
N PRO A 181 2.81 5.57 -15.26
CA PRO A 181 1.88 4.71 -14.54
C PRO A 181 0.44 5.26 -14.65
N ASP A 182 -0.53 4.40 -14.37
CA ASP A 182 -1.95 4.77 -14.32
C ASP A 182 -2.32 5.40 -12.96
N ALA A 183 -1.61 5.01 -11.90
CA ALA A 183 -1.78 5.55 -10.56
C ALA A 183 -0.46 5.72 -9.81
N LEU A 184 -0.41 6.73 -8.94
CA LEU A 184 0.63 6.90 -7.94
C LEU A 184 0.07 6.65 -6.55
N VAL A 185 0.82 5.89 -5.76
CA VAL A 185 0.55 5.72 -4.34
C VAL A 185 1.55 6.55 -3.55
N VAL A 186 1.07 7.64 -2.98
CA VAL A 186 1.88 8.58 -2.22
C VAL A 186 1.97 8.08 -0.78
N GLN A 187 3.14 7.56 -0.39
CA GLN A 187 3.38 6.98 0.92
C GLN A 187 4.03 8.00 1.86
N GLY A 188 3.31 8.40 2.91
CA GLY A 188 3.84 9.17 4.02
C GLY A 188 4.73 8.35 4.97
N VAL A 189 5.61 9.03 5.72
CA VAL A 189 6.54 8.40 6.68
C VAL A 189 5.87 7.65 7.83
N GLU A 190 4.56 7.85 8.02
CA GLU A 190 3.71 7.17 8.98
C GLU A 190 3.45 5.71 8.59
N ALA A 191 3.65 5.33 7.32
CA ALA A 191 3.38 3.98 6.85
C ALA A 191 4.26 2.92 7.53
N GLY A 192 3.67 1.74 7.76
CA GLY A 192 4.37 0.55 8.24
C GLY A 192 5.21 -0.12 7.15
N GLY A 193 6.19 -0.91 7.56
CA GLY A 193 7.12 -1.54 6.63
C GLY A 193 7.97 -0.50 5.90
N HIS A 194 8.57 -0.91 4.78
CA HIS A 194 9.57 -0.13 4.05
C HIS A 194 8.94 1.13 3.44
N GLY A 195 9.58 2.27 3.71
CA GLY A 195 9.30 3.57 3.13
C GLY A 195 10.57 4.41 3.17
N ARG A 196 10.50 5.66 2.72
CA ARG A 196 11.65 6.57 2.66
C ARG A 196 12.30 6.73 4.04
N ALA A 197 13.60 6.47 4.12
CA ALA A 197 14.35 6.40 5.36
C ALA A 197 14.72 7.79 5.90
N THR A 198 15.12 8.70 5.01
CA THR A 198 15.75 9.99 5.37
C THR A 198 15.07 11.21 4.74
N ASP A 199 14.42 11.04 3.59
CA ASP A 199 13.82 12.13 2.79
C ASP A 199 12.31 11.95 2.57
N GLY A 200 11.67 11.11 3.38
CA GLY A 200 10.22 11.02 3.41
C GLY A 200 9.58 12.18 4.18
N MET A 201 8.32 12.46 3.86
CA MET A 201 7.52 13.47 4.54
C MET A 201 6.19 12.88 5.05
N GLY A 202 5.56 13.53 6.04
CA GLY A 202 4.24 13.15 6.51
C GLY A 202 3.16 13.36 5.46
N ILE A 203 2.16 12.48 5.43
CA ILE A 203 1.17 12.44 4.33
C ILE A 203 0.41 13.76 4.16
N MET A 204 0.10 14.46 5.26
CA MET A 204 -0.63 15.73 5.26
C MET A 204 0.10 16.85 4.49
N ALA A 205 1.43 16.84 4.51
CA ALA A 205 2.25 17.83 3.80
C ALA A 205 2.68 17.33 2.42
N LEU A 206 3.01 16.04 2.31
CA LEU A 206 3.50 15.43 1.07
C LEU A 206 2.42 15.38 -0.02
N PHE A 207 1.19 15.03 0.34
CA PHE A 207 0.15 14.72 -0.64
C PHE A 207 -0.28 15.94 -1.46
N PRO A 208 -0.61 17.11 -0.87
CA PRO A 208 -1.04 18.28 -1.63
C PRO A 208 0.03 18.78 -2.61
N GLU A 209 1.30 18.78 -2.21
CA GLU A 209 2.41 19.22 -3.07
C GLU A 209 2.54 18.31 -4.31
N ILE A 210 2.48 16.99 -4.12
CA ILE A 210 2.50 16.04 -5.24
C ILE A 210 1.26 16.18 -6.10
N SER A 211 0.07 16.29 -5.48
CA SER A 211 -1.21 16.44 -6.17
C SER A 211 -1.20 17.65 -7.11
N ASP A 212 -0.72 18.79 -6.64
CA ASP A 212 -0.58 20.00 -7.45
C ASP A 212 0.42 19.84 -8.59
N GLN A 213 1.57 19.20 -8.35
CA GLN A 213 2.57 18.99 -9.40
C GLN A 213 2.07 18.11 -10.55
N VAL A 214 1.34 17.04 -10.24
CA VAL A 214 0.97 16.02 -11.23
C VAL A 214 -0.49 16.11 -11.67
N ARG A 215 -1.18 17.20 -11.32
CA ARG A 215 -2.59 17.46 -11.63
C ARG A 215 -2.96 17.15 -13.09
N ASP A 216 -2.13 17.59 -14.03
CA ASP A 216 -2.39 17.45 -15.47
C ASP A 216 -1.89 16.13 -16.07
N SER A 217 -1.36 15.22 -15.25
CA SER A 217 -0.82 13.94 -15.72
C SER A 217 -1.90 12.92 -16.09
N GLY A 218 -3.12 13.11 -15.57
CA GLY A 218 -4.23 12.16 -15.69
C GLY A 218 -4.08 10.88 -14.84
N MET A 219 -3.07 10.81 -13.96
CA MET A 219 -2.86 9.70 -13.03
C MET A 219 -3.81 9.81 -11.83
N SER A 220 -4.29 8.66 -11.33
CA SER A 220 -5.00 8.62 -10.05
C SER A 220 -4.02 8.67 -8.88
N LEU A 221 -4.34 9.41 -7.82
CA LEU A 221 -3.46 9.56 -6.66
C LEU A 221 -4.10 8.95 -5.41
N PHE A 222 -3.38 8.05 -4.74
CA PHE A 222 -3.86 7.39 -3.53
C PHE A 222 -2.96 7.75 -2.36
N ALA A 223 -3.57 8.17 -1.25
CA ALA A 223 -2.83 8.49 -0.02
C ALA A 223 -2.56 7.20 0.77
N ALA A 224 -1.33 6.99 1.23
CA ALA A 224 -0.92 5.84 2.01
C ALA A 224 -0.08 6.25 3.22
N GLY A 225 -0.29 5.59 4.36
CA GLY A 225 0.44 5.87 5.60
C GLY A 225 -0.37 6.72 6.57
N GLY A 226 -0.48 6.27 7.82
CA GLY A 226 -1.26 6.98 8.85
C GLY A 226 -2.78 6.81 8.76
N ILE A 227 -3.29 6.09 7.75
CA ILE A 227 -4.73 5.88 7.53
C ILE A 227 -5.15 4.50 8.05
N ALA A 228 -6.12 4.48 8.97
CA ALA A 228 -6.63 3.25 9.58
C ALA A 228 -8.16 3.21 9.78
N ASP A 229 -8.85 4.34 9.63
CA ASP A 229 -10.30 4.46 9.84
C ASP A 229 -10.91 5.55 8.92
N GLY A 230 -12.22 5.81 9.05
CA GLY A 230 -12.93 6.79 8.21
C GLY A 230 -12.42 8.23 8.34
N ARG A 231 -11.83 8.63 9.48
CA ARG A 231 -11.26 9.98 9.67
C ARG A 231 -10.04 10.19 8.78
N GLY A 232 -9.15 9.18 8.73
CA GLY A 232 -7.99 9.23 7.85
C GLY A 232 -8.39 9.22 6.36
N VAL A 233 -9.45 8.50 6.00
CA VAL A 233 -9.99 8.50 4.64
C VAL A 233 -10.60 9.85 4.27
N ALA A 234 -11.43 10.43 5.15
CA ALA A 234 -11.99 11.77 4.93
C ALA A 234 -10.88 12.81 4.75
N ALA A 235 -9.86 12.80 5.61
CA ALA A 235 -8.70 13.68 5.48
C ALA A 235 -7.97 13.48 4.14
N ALA A 236 -7.70 12.23 3.74
CA ALA A 236 -7.05 11.95 2.46
C ALA A 236 -7.85 12.48 1.25
N LEU A 237 -9.17 12.33 1.26
CA LEU A 237 -10.04 12.88 0.22
C LEU A 237 -9.99 14.41 0.21
N SER A 238 -9.97 15.06 1.37
CA SER A 238 -9.80 16.52 1.49
C SER A 238 -8.45 17.02 0.96
N LEU A 239 -7.39 16.21 1.00
CA LEU A 239 -6.09 16.52 0.37
C LEU A 239 -6.11 16.37 -1.17
N GLY A 240 -7.23 15.92 -1.75
CA GLY A 240 -7.39 15.70 -3.19
C GLY A 240 -7.12 14.27 -3.65
N ALA A 241 -7.07 13.29 -2.74
CA ALA A 241 -6.85 11.90 -3.13
C ALA A 241 -8.05 11.29 -3.86
N THR A 242 -7.77 10.41 -4.82
CA THR A 242 -8.77 9.53 -5.44
C THR A 242 -9.36 8.57 -4.42
N GLY A 243 -8.51 8.07 -3.52
CA GLY A 243 -8.87 7.15 -2.44
C GLY A 243 -7.71 6.96 -1.46
N ALA A 244 -7.88 6.03 -0.53
CA ALA A 244 -6.93 5.77 0.53
C ALA A 244 -6.43 4.33 0.53
N VAL A 245 -5.16 4.16 0.88
CA VAL A 245 -4.51 2.86 1.05
C VAL A 245 -4.33 2.57 2.52
N MET A 246 -4.81 1.40 2.95
CA MET A 246 -4.57 0.88 4.28
C MET A 246 -3.68 -0.36 4.22
N GLY A 247 -2.68 -0.41 5.10
CA GLY A 247 -1.85 -1.60 5.31
C GLY A 247 -2.10 -2.16 6.71
N THR A 248 -1.67 -1.42 7.74
CA THR A 248 -1.73 -1.87 9.14
C THR A 248 -3.14 -2.21 9.61
N ARG A 249 -4.19 -1.47 9.21
CA ARG A 249 -5.59 -1.84 9.53
C ARG A 249 -5.98 -3.22 9.01
N PHE A 250 -5.53 -3.59 7.80
CA PHE A 250 -5.79 -4.89 7.21
C PHE A 250 -4.88 -6.01 7.74
N LEU A 251 -3.81 -5.70 8.50
CA LEU A 251 -3.12 -6.75 9.28
C LEU A 251 -3.99 -7.23 10.45
N ALA A 252 -4.94 -6.41 10.93
CA ALA A 252 -5.97 -6.82 11.87
C ALA A 252 -7.22 -7.40 11.18
N ALA A 253 -7.10 -7.85 9.93
CA ALA A 253 -8.16 -8.57 9.24
C ALA A 253 -8.13 -10.08 9.57
N THR A 254 -9.27 -10.74 9.66
CA THR A 254 -9.36 -12.21 9.84
C THR A 254 -8.61 -12.97 8.74
N GLU A 255 -8.63 -12.45 7.52
CA GLU A 255 -8.08 -13.05 6.30
C GLU A 255 -6.58 -12.81 6.12
N ALA A 256 -5.95 -11.97 6.95
CA ALA A 256 -4.53 -11.68 6.88
C ALA A 256 -3.70 -12.95 7.12
N ARG A 257 -2.72 -13.22 6.25
CA ARG A 257 -1.80 -14.37 6.36
C ARG A 257 -0.68 -14.06 7.35
N ILE A 258 -1.02 -13.94 8.63
CA ILE A 258 -0.08 -13.63 9.71
C ILE A 258 -0.30 -14.54 10.93
N SER A 259 0.75 -14.69 11.74
CA SER A 259 0.67 -15.40 13.02
C SER A 259 -0.25 -14.67 14.01
N LYS A 260 -0.87 -15.42 14.93
CA LYS A 260 -1.76 -14.81 15.93
C LYS A 260 -1.01 -13.89 16.87
N GLY A 261 0.22 -14.23 17.25
CA GLY A 261 1.09 -13.34 18.04
C GLY A 261 1.31 -11.99 17.36
N TYR A 262 1.57 -11.98 16.05
CA TYR A 262 1.68 -10.74 15.26
C TYR A 262 0.38 -9.93 15.31
N GLN A 263 -0.75 -10.59 15.06
CA GLN A 263 -2.06 -9.93 15.01
C GLN A 263 -2.44 -9.32 16.37
N GLN A 264 -2.13 -10.01 17.48
CA GLN A 264 -2.34 -9.49 18.82
C GLN A 264 -1.49 -8.25 19.09
N GLU A 265 -0.25 -8.22 18.60
CA GLU A 265 0.59 -7.02 18.73
C GLU A 265 0.03 -5.80 18.00
N ILE A 266 -0.62 -6.00 16.85
CA ILE A 266 -1.27 -4.91 16.11
C ILE A 266 -2.40 -4.27 16.93
N ILE A 267 -3.26 -5.07 17.58
CA ILE A 267 -4.40 -4.53 18.35
C ILE A 267 -4.01 -4.08 19.77
N ARG A 268 -2.89 -4.61 20.31
CA ARG A 268 -2.34 -4.21 21.61
C ARG A 268 -1.65 -2.86 21.54
N ALA A 269 -0.82 -2.64 20.50
CA ALA A 269 0.05 -1.48 20.42
C ALA A 269 -0.76 -0.17 20.48
N THR A 270 -0.21 0.82 21.17
CA THR A 270 -0.79 2.16 21.33
C THR A 270 0.32 3.18 21.30
N ASP A 271 -0.02 4.45 21.08
CA ASP A 271 0.96 5.53 20.93
C ASP A 271 1.99 5.18 19.83
N GLY A 272 1.53 5.20 18.58
CA GLY A 272 2.37 4.79 17.45
C GLY A 272 3.62 5.65 17.26
N ALA A 273 3.65 6.88 17.80
CA ALA A 273 4.83 7.73 17.78
C ALA A 273 5.93 7.16 18.68
N GLN A 274 5.58 6.62 19.86
CA GLN A 274 6.53 6.01 20.78
C GLN A 274 6.80 4.53 20.49
N CYS A 275 5.75 3.76 20.17
CA CYS A 275 5.88 2.31 20.04
C CYS A 275 6.34 1.84 18.66
N THR A 276 6.46 2.72 17.66
CA THR A 276 6.98 2.35 16.33
C THR A 276 8.23 3.12 15.96
N THR A 277 9.14 2.46 15.26
CA THR A 277 10.39 3.08 14.78
C THR A 277 10.78 2.56 13.41
N ARG A 278 11.61 3.32 12.69
CA ARG A 278 12.26 2.85 11.46
C ARG A 278 13.60 2.21 11.81
N THR A 279 13.79 0.94 11.46
CA THR A 279 15.04 0.24 11.72
C THR A 279 15.25 -0.93 10.77
N MET A 280 16.50 -1.10 10.31
CA MET A 280 16.93 -2.27 9.54
C MET A 280 17.25 -3.49 10.41
N LEU A 281 17.28 -3.34 11.74
CA LEU A 281 17.61 -4.42 12.68
C LEU A 281 16.82 -5.69 12.38
N TYR A 282 15.50 -5.57 12.29
CA TYR A 282 14.62 -6.71 12.06
C TYR A 282 14.84 -7.41 10.72
N ASN A 283 15.26 -6.67 9.68
CA ASN A 283 15.62 -7.26 8.40
C ASN A 283 16.87 -8.11 8.55
N HIS A 284 17.88 -7.57 9.20
CA HIS A 284 19.16 -8.25 9.39
C HIS A 284 19.00 -9.47 10.29
N LEU A 285 18.19 -9.39 11.36
CA LEU A 285 17.89 -10.53 12.23
C LEU A 285 17.26 -11.70 11.49
N ARG A 286 16.39 -11.44 10.49
CA ARG A 286 15.83 -12.50 9.63
C ARG A 286 16.70 -12.85 8.41
N GLY A 287 17.94 -12.36 8.35
CA GLY A 287 18.86 -12.59 7.23
C GLY A 287 18.50 -11.89 5.92
N THR A 288 17.60 -10.90 5.94
CA THR A 288 17.30 -10.07 4.76
C THR A 288 18.24 -8.89 4.69
N MET A 289 19.20 -8.94 3.77
CA MET A 289 20.16 -7.87 3.51
C MET A 289 19.90 -7.23 2.13
N GLY A 290 20.53 -6.07 1.87
CA GLY A 290 20.59 -5.50 0.51
C GLY A 290 19.35 -4.73 0.04
N TRP A 291 18.50 -4.28 0.98
CA TRP A 291 17.52 -3.25 0.67
C TRP A 291 18.25 -1.98 0.16
N PRO A 292 17.71 -1.27 -0.84
CA PRO A 292 18.26 0.02 -1.24
C PRO A 292 18.27 1.00 -0.06
N GLU A 293 19.35 1.77 0.06
CA GLU A 293 19.64 2.61 1.24
C GLU A 293 18.54 3.63 1.56
N GLN A 294 17.80 4.07 0.55
CA GLN A 294 16.69 5.00 0.71
C GLN A 294 15.49 4.41 1.45
N TYR A 295 15.44 3.09 1.67
CA TYR A 295 14.30 2.42 2.30
C TYR A 295 14.69 1.85 3.66
N SER A 296 13.87 2.12 4.67
CA SER A 296 13.96 1.52 5.99
C SER A 296 12.56 1.19 6.50
N PRO A 297 12.32 0.02 7.12
CA PRO A 297 10.98 -0.34 7.53
C PRO A 297 10.59 0.20 8.88
N ARG A 298 9.33 0.61 9.00
CA ARG A 298 8.69 0.93 10.29
C ARG A 298 8.03 -0.30 10.90
N GLY A 299 8.28 -0.54 12.18
CA GLY A 299 7.64 -1.60 12.97
C GLY A 299 7.54 -1.25 14.45
N ILE A 300 6.73 -2.03 15.18
CA ILE A 300 6.60 -1.94 16.63
C ILE A 300 7.91 -2.36 17.28
N VAL A 301 8.39 -1.57 18.24
CA VAL A 301 9.58 -1.90 19.05
C VAL A 301 9.28 -3.04 20.01
N ASN A 302 10.28 -3.88 20.24
CA ASN A 302 10.23 -4.99 21.19
C ASN A 302 11.62 -5.19 21.82
N GLN A 303 11.78 -6.26 22.60
CA GLN A 303 13.02 -6.52 23.33
C GLN A 303 14.27 -6.55 22.44
N SER A 304 14.19 -7.03 21.20
CA SER A 304 15.34 -7.01 20.28
C SER A 304 15.81 -5.58 19.96
N PHE A 305 14.88 -4.63 19.80
CA PHE A 305 15.23 -3.24 19.56
C PHE A 305 15.82 -2.56 20.80
N HIS A 306 15.26 -2.83 21.97
CA HIS A 306 15.79 -2.30 23.23
C HIS A 306 17.19 -2.84 23.54
N ASP A 307 17.42 -4.13 23.37
CA ASP A 307 18.74 -4.75 23.51
C ASP A 307 19.75 -4.14 22.50
N HIS A 308 19.31 -3.90 21.26
CA HIS A 308 20.15 -3.24 20.26
C HIS A 308 20.53 -1.81 20.67
N GLN A 309 19.59 -1.02 21.19
CA GLN A 309 19.87 0.33 21.69
C GLN A 309 20.77 0.32 22.93
N ALA A 310 20.72 -0.75 23.73
CA ALA A 310 21.61 -0.96 24.87
C ALA A 310 23.02 -1.44 24.48
N GLY A 311 23.29 -1.64 23.18
CA GLY A 311 24.61 -2.03 22.67
C GLY A 311 24.89 -3.52 22.73
N VAL A 312 23.86 -4.38 22.80
CA VAL A 312 24.06 -5.83 22.66
C VAL A 312 24.57 -6.16 21.25
N GLU A 313 25.66 -6.93 21.18
CA GLU A 313 26.28 -7.36 19.93
C GLU A 313 25.28 -8.10 19.01
N PHE A 314 25.43 -7.89 17.69
CA PHE A 314 24.46 -8.38 16.72
C PHE A 314 24.35 -9.91 16.69
N GLU A 315 25.45 -10.62 16.86
CA GLU A 315 25.51 -12.09 16.88
C GLU A 315 24.64 -12.66 18.01
N GLU A 316 24.66 -12.00 19.17
CA GLU A 316 23.82 -12.39 20.31
C GLU A 316 22.35 -12.06 20.07
N LEU A 317 22.04 -10.88 19.49
CA LEU A 317 20.68 -10.54 19.08
C LEU A 317 20.13 -11.56 18.06
N LYS A 318 20.97 -11.98 17.11
CA LYS A 318 20.61 -12.97 16.08
C LYS A 318 20.30 -14.32 16.70
N LYS A 319 21.13 -14.79 17.63
CA LYS A 319 20.88 -16.04 18.38
C LYS A 319 19.53 -15.99 19.10
N ARG A 320 19.27 -14.93 19.87
CA ARG A 320 18.01 -14.77 20.62
C ARG A 320 16.79 -14.65 19.69
N HIS A 321 16.96 -14.02 18.53
CA HIS A 321 15.91 -13.98 17.50
C HIS A 321 15.59 -15.38 16.98
N ASP A 322 16.60 -16.19 16.65
CA ASP A 322 16.39 -17.55 16.13
C ASP A 322 15.73 -18.48 17.16
N GLU A 323 16.05 -18.32 18.45
CA GLU A 323 15.36 -19.01 19.55
C GLU A 323 13.88 -18.58 19.65
N ALA A 324 13.58 -17.28 19.46
CA ALA A 324 12.22 -16.77 19.46
C ALA A 324 11.40 -17.26 18.26
N VAL A 325 12.02 -17.47 17.09
CA VAL A 325 11.34 -18.09 15.92
C VAL A 325 10.81 -19.48 16.27
N GLN A 326 11.57 -20.26 17.04
CA GLN A 326 11.18 -21.60 17.47
C GLN A 326 10.08 -21.60 18.53
N SER A 327 9.84 -20.45 19.18
CA SER A 327 8.85 -20.29 20.25
C SER A 327 7.42 -20.02 19.74
N GLY A 328 7.20 -20.00 18.43
CA GLY A 328 5.89 -19.79 17.81
C GLY A 328 5.31 -18.41 18.17
N ASP A 329 4.03 -18.36 18.52
CA ASP A 329 3.33 -17.09 18.82
C ASP A 329 3.94 -16.30 19.98
N LYS A 330 4.68 -16.94 20.90
CA LYS A 330 5.39 -16.27 22.00
C LYS A 330 6.60 -15.44 21.54
N GLY A 331 7.01 -15.58 20.27
CA GLY A 331 8.08 -14.77 19.70
C GLY A 331 7.66 -13.32 19.44
N TRP A 332 6.35 -13.02 19.43
CA TRP A 332 5.80 -11.66 19.37
C TRP A 332 5.44 -11.17 20.78
N GLY A 333 5.25 -9.85 20.92
CA GLY A 333 5.06 -9.23 22.24
C GLY A 333 6.06 -8.09 22.48
N PRO A 334 5.82 -7.26 23.52
CA PRO A 334 6.84 -6.35 24.07
C PRO A 334 8.15 -7.09 24.40
N GLU A 335 8.02 -8.23 25.08
CA GLU A 335 9.14 -9.13 25.45
C GLU A 335 9.56 -10.07 24.30
N GLY A 336 8.82 -10.00 23.19
CA GLY A 336 9.10 -10.77 21.98
C GLY A 336 10.34 -10.27 21.24
N ARG A 337 10.77 -11.05 20.26
CA ARG A 337 11.98 -10.76 19.45
C ARG A 337 11.74 -10.85 17.95
N LEU A 338 10.50 -11.13 17.54
CA LEU A 338 10.07 -11.18 16.15
C LEU A 338 9.51 -9.84 15.70
N ALA A 339 9.75 -9.50 14.43
CA ALA A 339 9.37 -8.21 13.88
C ALA A 339 7.85 -8.09 13.69
N THR A 340 7.28 -6.97 14.13
CA THR A 340 5.89 -6.58 13.84
C THR A 340 5.91 -5.28 13.03
N TYR A 341 5.94 -5.37 11.70
CA TYR A 341 5.83 -4.18 10.85
C TYR A 341 4.42 -3.58 10.93
N ALA A 342 4.36 -2.30 11.30
CA ALA A 342 3.13 -1.57 11.51
C ALA A 342 3.40 -0.08 11.34
N GLY A 343 2.38 0.67 10.91
CA GLY A 343 2.44 2.11 10.76
C GLY A 343 2.16 2.84 12.08
N ALA A 344 2.40 4.15 12.09
CA ALA A 344 2.20 5.00 13.25
C ALA A 344 0.73 5.15 13.67
N ALA A 345 -0.23 4.79 12.79
CA ALA A 345 -1.65 4.76 13.13
C ALA A 345 -2.09 3.51 13.91
N VAL A 346 -1.16 2.64 14.33
CA VAL A 346 -1.49 1.38 15.00
C VAL A 346 -2.38 1.55 16.23
N GLY A 347 -2.23 2.66 16.96
CA GLY A 347 -3.08 2.97 18.12
C GLY A 347 -4.56 3.24 17.82
N LEU A 348 -4.95 3.30 16.55
CA LEU A 348 -6.37 3.40 16.13
C LEU A 348 -7.00 2.02 15.90
N ILE A 349 -6.21 0.95 15.94
CA ILE A 349 -6.63 -0.41 15.60
C ILE A 349 -6.74 -1.20 16.90
N ARG A 350 -7.97 -1.59 17.29
CA ARG A 350 -8.25 -2.16 18.62
C ARG A 350 -8.92 -3.52 18.61
N ASP A 351 -9.24 -4.02 17.43
CA ASP A 351 -9.98 -5.24 17.23
C ASP A 351 -9.56 -5.95 15.94
N VAL A 352 -9.82 -7.26 15.89
CA VAL A 352 -9.73 -8.04 14.66
C VAL A 352 -11.12 -8.09 14.05
N GLN A 353 -11.22 -7.79 12.77
CA GLN A 353 -12.49 -7.75 12.02
C GLN A 353 -12.31 -8.43 10.67
N ASP A 354 -13.38 -8.90 10.06
CA ASP A 354 -13.31 -9.35 8.67
C ASP A 354 -13.00 -8.17 7.75
N ALA A 355 -12.22 -8.39 6.69
CA ALA A 355 -11.81 -7.33 5.79
C ALA A 355 -13.02 -6.61 5.15
N GLU A 356 -14.11 -7.34 4.92
CA GLU A 356 -15.36 -6.77 4.42
C GLU A 356 -15.97 -5.76 5.39
N VAL A 357 -15.98 -6.08 6.68
CA VAL A 357 -16.48 -5.19 7.74
C VAL A 357 -15.60 -3.95 7.83
N ILE A 358 -14.27 -4.13 7.78
CA ILE A 358 -13.32 -3.01 7.78
C ILE A 358 -13.60 -2.05 6.62
N VAL A 359 -13.74 -2.55 5.39
CA VAL A 359 -14.01 -1.71 4.21
C VAL A 359 -15.31 -0.94 4.38
N LYS A 360 -16.41 -1.61 4.76
CA LYS A 360 -17.73 -0.98 4.91
C LYS A 360 -17.72 0.09 6.00
N ASN A 361 -17.21 -0.23 7.19
CA ASN A 361 -17.17 0.72 8.31
C ASN A 361 -16.35 1.96 7.94
N VAL A 362 -15.16 1.78 7.37
CA VAL A 362 -14.30 2.92 6.99
C VAL A 362 -14.95 3.78 5.92
N GLN A 363 -15.65 3.17 4.95
CA GLN A 363 -16.40 3.91 3.93
C GLN A 363 -17.55 4.72 4.54
N ASP A 364 -18.33 4.11 5.43
CA ASP A 364 -19.51 4.73 6.02
C ASP A 364 -19.12 5.83 7.02
N GLU A 365 -18.15 5.58 7.90
CA GLU A 365 -17.56 6.59 8.80
C GLU A 365 -17.06 7.82 8.01
N ALA A 366 -16.34 7.59 6.90
CA ALA A 366 -15.83 8.70 6.08
C ALA A 366 -16.97 9.52 5.44
N LYS A 367 -18.03 8.86 4.96
CA LYS A 367 -19.21 9.56 4.40
C LYS A 367 -19.94 10.36 5.47
N GLU A 368 -20.10 9.79 6.66
CA GLU A 368 -20.73 10.46 7.80
C GLU A 368 -19.94 11.71 8.18
N ILE A 369 -18.62 11.61 8.34
CA ILE A 369 -17.75 12.75 8.66
C ILE A 369 -17.85 13.85 7.61
N ILE A 370 -17.78 13.50 6.32
CA ILE A 370 -17.85 14.48 5.23
C ILE A 370 -19.22 15.16 5.19
N THR A 371 -20.29 14.40 5.38
CA THR A 371 -21.66 14.92 5.40
C THR A 371 -21.87 15.84 6.60
N ASP A 372 -21.39 15.45 7.77
CA ASP A 372 -21.46 16.24 8.99
C ASP A 372 -20.74 17.58 8.86
N LEU A 373 -19.48 17.57 8.39
CA LEU A 373 -18.71 18.79 8.13
C LEU A 373 -19.41 19.73 7.15
N SER A 374 -19.91 19.17 6.03
CA SER A 374 -20.64 19.95 5.03
C SER A 374 -21.94 20.56 5.58
N SER A 375 -22.65 19.83 6.44
CA SER A 375 -23.89 20.31 7.06
C SER A 375 -23.66 21.46 8.06
N HIS A 376 -22.46 21.56 8.62
CA HIS A 376 -22.03 22.63 9.52
C HIS A 376 -21.35 23.81 8.79
N GLY A 377 -21.32 23.80 7.44
CA GLY A 377 -20.75 24.88 6.64
C GLY A 377 -19.22 24.95 6.63
N VAL A 378 -18.54 23.83 6.94
CA VAL A 378 -17.08 23.65 6.80
C VAL A 378 -16.73 23.19 5.38
#